data_AF-A0A1X1V373-F1
#
_entry.id   AF-A0A1X1V373-F1
#
_cell.length_a   1.000
_cell.length_b   1.000
_cell.length_c   1.000
_cell.angle_alpha   90.00
_cell.angle_beta   90.00
_cell.angle_gamma   90.00
#
_symmetry.space_group_name_H-M   'P 1'
#
loop_
_entity.id
_entity.type
_entity.pdbx_description
1 polymer ?
#
loop_
_entity_poly.entity_id
_entity_poly.type
_entity_poly.pdbx_seq_one_letter_code
_entity_poly.pdbx_strand_id
1 'polypeptide(L)' 'MTISTSKDVYYDPYDDVLNADPEGRIALEQLLKRFPEWEVDLTNARLSPTSTVRGWESMPALVP' A
#
# COMPACT_ATOMS: atom_id res chain seq x y z
N MET A 1 -28.54 -17.05 26.10
CA MET A 1 -27.36 -16.44 26.74
C MET A 1 -26.18 -16.71 25.83
N THR A 2 -25.65 -15.65 25.23
CA THR A 2 -24.69 -15.67 24.12
C THR A 2 -23.27 -15.65 24.67
N ILE A 3 -22.37 -16.50 24.17
CA ILE A 3 -20.96 -16.14 24.05
C ILE A 3 -20.43 -16.65 22.70
N SER A 4 -20.09 -15.69 21.84
CA SER A 4 -19.44 -15.89 20.56
C SER A 4 -18.01 -16.38 20.80
N THR A 5 -17.58 -17.37 20.02
CA THR A 5 -16.24 -17.94 19.99
C THR A 5 -15.15 -16.86 20.05
N SER A 6 -14.33 -16.90 21.10
CA SER A 6 -13.02 -16.24 21.14
C SER A 6 -12.19 -16.80 19.98
N LYS A 7 -12.10 -16.04 18.89
CA LYS A 7 -11.05 -16.25 17.89
C LYS A 7 -9.76 -15.79 18.56
N ASP A 8 -9.02 -16.73 19.11
CA ASP A 8 -7.66 -16.47 19.57
C ASP A 8 -6.85 -16.09 18.32
N VAL A 9 -6.58 -14.79 18.19
CA VAL A 9 -5.78 -14.23 17.09
C VAL A 9 -4.34 -14.65 17.37
N TYR A 10 -3.96 -15.82 16.87
CA TYR A 10 -2.57 -16.29 16.90
C TYR A 10 -1.78 -15.52 15.84
N TYR A 11 -0.83 -14.69 16.27
CA TYR A 11 0.09 -14.02 15.37
C TYR A 11 1.11 -15.05 14.87
N ASP A 12 1.01 -15.44 13.61
CA ASP A 12 2.02 -16.24 12.94
C ASP A 12 3.02 -15.28 12.25
N PRO A 13 4.27 -15.18 12.75
CA PRO A 13 5.28 -14.30 12.15
C PRO A 13 5.72 -14.73 10.74
N TYR A 14 5.33 -15.93 10.28
CA TYR A 14 5.63 -16.44 8.94
C TYR A 14 4.39 -16.51 8.03
N ASP A 15 3.27 -15.92 8.44
CA ASP A 15 2.10 -15.79 7.58
C ASP A 15 2.37 -14.72 6.51
N ASP A 16 2.90 -15.17 5.38
CA ASP A 16 3.19 -14.33 4.21
C ASP A 16 1.94 -13.63 3.67
N VAL A 17 0.74 -14.19 3.88
CA VAL A 17 -0.53 -13.61 3.44
C VAL A 17 -0.93 -12.45 4.36
N LEU A 18 -0.66 -12.57 5.66
CA LEU A 18 -0.88 -11.48 6.62
C LEU A 18 0.21 -10.41 6.57
N ASN A 19 1.44 -10.69 6.15
CA ASN A 19 2.52 -9.69 6.16
C ASN A 19 2.72 -8.96 4.80
N ALA A 20 2.42 -9.61 3.67
CA ALA A 20 2.71 -9.01 2.34
C ALA A 20 1.61 -8.07 1.82
N ASP A 21 0.35 -8.27 2.21
CA ASP A 21 -0.80 -7.53 1.70
C ASP A 21 -1.20 -6.26 2.50
N PRO A 22 -1.17 -6.25 3.86
CA PRO A 22 -1.76 -5.14 4.59
C PRO A 22 -0.94 -3.86 4.49
N GLU A 23 0.39 -3.94 4.37
CA GLU A 23 1.22 -2.73 4.31
C GLU A 23 0.90 -1.90 3.08
N GLY A 24 0.78 -2.53 1.91
CA GLY A 24 0.40 -1.86 0.66
C GLY A 24 -1.03 -1.32 0.71
N ARG A 25 -1.97 -2.10 1.25
CA ARG A 25 -3.37 -1.68 1.39
C ARG A 25 -3.53 -0.51 2.37
N ILE A 26 -2.90 -0.58 3.54
CA ILE A 26 -2.95 0.48 4.57
C ILE A 26 -2.29 1.74 4.02
N ALA A 27 -1.12 1.63 3.39
CA ALA A 27 -0.44 2.78 2.82
C ALA A 27 -1.30 3.49 1.76
N LEU A 28 -1.92 2.73 0.85
CA LEU A 28 -2.81 3.28 -0.17
C LEU A 28 -4.06 3.92 0.45
N GLU A 29 -4.69 3.26 1.43
CA GLU A 29 -5.87 3.78 2.12
C GLU A 29 -5.56 5.11 2.82
N GLN A 30 -4.46 5.19 3.56
CA GLN A 30 -4.07 6.41 4.25
C GLN A 30 -3.72 7.54 3.28
N LEU A 31 -3.06 7.21 2.15
CA LEU A 31 -2.73 8.19 1.12
C LEU A 31 -3.99 8.78 0.49
N LEU A 32 -4.93 7.94 0.04
CA LEU A 32 -6.19 8.37 -0.55
C LEU A 32 -7.07 9.16 0.44
N LYS A 33 -7.05 8.78 1.72
CA LYS A 33 -7.79 9.51 2.77
C LYS A 33 -7.21 10.89 3.05
N ARG A 34 -5.89 11.04 3.01
CA ARG A 34 -5.20 12.29 3.37
C ARG A 34 -5.05 13.25 2.20
N PHE A 35 -4.94 12.73 0.98
CA PHE A 35 -4.76 13.49 -0.25
C PHE A 35 -5.82 13.04 -1.27
N PRO A 36 -7.08 13.47 -1.10
CA PRO A 36 -8.18 13.06 -1.98
C PRO A 36 -8.07 13.68 -3.37
N GLU A 37 -7.46 14.88 -3.46
CA GLU A 37 -7.15 15.56 -4.72
C GLU A 37 -5.63 15.67 -4.84
N TRP A 38 -5.09 15.15 -5.94
CA TRP A 38 -3.68 15.18 -6.27
C TRP A 38 -3.51 14.95 -7.78
N GLU A 39 -2.43 15.46 -8.34
CA GLU A 39 -2.08 15.31 -9.74
C GLU A 39 -0.70 14.66 -9.88
N VAL A 40 -0.51 13.84 -10.91
CA VAL A 40 0.79 13.24 -11.22
C VAL A 40 1.54 14.15 -12.17
N ASP A 41 2.77 14.53 -11.80
CA ASP A 41 3.68 15.20 -12.73
C ASP A 41 4.35 14.15 -13.63
N LEU A 42 3.63 13.81 -14.71
CA LEU A 42 4.09 12.88 -15.73
C LEU A 42 5.28 13.42 -16.54
N THR A 43 5.53 14.72 -16.53
CA THR A 43 6.66 15.33 -17.25
C THR A 43 7.98 14.99 -16.57
N ASN A 44 7.97 14.99 -15.23
CA ASN A 44 9.13 14.63 -14.41
C ASN A 44 9.15 13.16 -13.98
N ALA A 45 8.12 12.38 -14.32
CA ALA A 45 8.09 10.95 -14.04
C ALA A 45 9.11 10.16 -14.89
N ARG A 46 9.83 9.23 -14.25
CA ARG A 46 10.86 8.40 -14.87
C ARG A 46 10.56 6.93 -14.64
N LEU A 47 10.35 6.17 -15.71
CA LEU A 47 10.21 4.72 -15.63
C LEU A 47 11.55 4.08 -15.26
N SER A 48 11.50 3.06 -14.40
CA SER A 48 12.67 2.26 -14.10
C SER A 48 13.17 1.56 -15.38
N PRO A 49 14.46 1.64 -15.72
CA PRO A 49 15.01 0.99 -16.90
C PRO A 49 15.19 -0.53 -16.72
N THR A 50 14.93 -1.08 -15.53
CA THR A 50 15.18 -2.49 -15.22
C THR A 50 13.91 -3.34 -15.33
N SER A 51 14.03 -4.53 -15.91
CA SER A 51 12.92 -5.47 -16.09
C SER A 51 12.61 -6.31 -14.86
N THR A 52 13.52 -6.37 -13.88
CA THR A 52 13.40 -7.21 -12.68
C THR A 52 12.44 -6.61 -11.65
N VAL A 53 12.36 -5.28 -11.57
CA VAL A 53 11.41 -4.57 -10.71
C VAL A 53 10.61 -3.61 -11.58
N ARG A 54 9.37 -3.99 -11.90
CA ARG A 54 8.46 -3.12 -12.64
C ARG A 54 8.05 -1.95 -11.75
N GLY A 55 8.29 -0.73 -12.23
CA GLY A 55 7.90 0.47 -11.52
C GLY A 55 8.50 1.73 -12.10
N TRP A 56 8.29 2.81 -11.38
CA TRP A 56 8.87 4.12 -11.66
C TRP A 56 10.11 4.31 -10.79
N GLU A 57 11.18 4.83 -11.38
CA GLU A 57 12.32 5.35 -10.62
C GLU A 57 11.92 6.62 -9.86
N SER A 58 11.06 7.44 -10.48
CA SER A 58 10.45 8.61 -9.85
C SER A 58 9.06 8.85 -10.42
N MET A 59 8.09 9.15 -9.54
CA MET A 59 6.74 9.55 -9.92
C MET A 59 6.26 10.65 -8.96
N PRO A 60 6.62 11.92 -9.23
CA PRO A 60 6.23 13.03 -8.37
C PRO A 60 4.71 13.26 -8.43
N ALA A 61 4.11 13.46 -7.25
CA ALA A 61 2.72 13.82 -7.07
C ALA A 61 2.62 15.24 -6.50
N LEU A 62 1.73 16.04 -7.06
CA LEU A 62 1.41 17.39 -6.63
C LEU A 62 0.09 17.36 -5.86
N VAL A 63 0.09 18.00 -4.69
CA VAL A 63 -1.12 18.19 -3.88
C VAL A 63 -1.49 19.68 -3.96
N PRO A 64 -2.78 20.04 -4.07
CA PRO A 64 -3.24 21.43 -4.05
C PRO A 64 -2.82 22.23 -2.81
#